data_AF-A0A383D8Q7-F1
#
_entry.id   AF-A0A383D8Q7-F1
#
_cell.length_a   1.000
_cell.length_b   1.000
_cell.length_c   1.000
_cell.angle_alpha   90.00
_cell.angle_beta   90.00
_cell.angle_gamma   90.00
#
_symmetry.space_group_name_H-M   'P 1'
#
loop_
_entity.id
_entity.type
_entity.pdbx_description
1 polymer ?
#
loop_
_entity_poly.entity_id
_entity_poly.type
_entity_poly.pdbx_seq_one_letter_code
_entity_poly.pdbx_strand_id
1 'polypeptide(L)' 'MFFNQLIIKIIPYLPFVIIRLVAGRYVAGETIEDALKVVKTLNDKGFSATIDI' A
#
# COMPACT_ATOMS: atom_id res chain seq x y z
N MET A 1 -5.97 -25.34 -5.21
CA MET A 1 -4.69 -25.33 -5.96
C MET A 1 -4.77 -24.62 -7.32
N PHE A 2 -5.77 -24.89 -8.18
CA PHE A 2 -5.90 -24.21 -9.48
C PHE A 2 -6.25 -22.71 -9.39
N PHE A 3 -7.18 -22.35 -8.50
CA PHE A 3 -7.63 -20.96 -8.33
C PHE A 3 -6.50 -19.99 -7.92
N ASN A 4 -5.65 -20.39 -6.97
CA ASN A 4 -4.49 -19.58 -6.56
C ASN A 4 -3.50 -19.38 -7.71
N GLN A 5 -3.26 -20.41 -8.52
CA GLN A 5 -2.38 -20.30 -9.68
C GLN A 5 -2.93 -19.36 -10.75
N LEU A 6 -4.25 -19.36 -10.94
CA LEU A 6 -4.92 -18.43 -11.86
C LEU A 6 -4.75 -16.98 -11.38
N ILE A 7 -4.97 -16.72 -10.08
CA ILE A 7 -4.79 -15.39 -9.49
C ILE A 7 -3.35 -14.90 -9.69
N ILE A 8 -2.35 -15.70 -9.34
CA ILE A 8 -0.94 -15.33 -9.47
C ILE A 8 -0.58 -14.99 -10.92
N LYS A 9 -1.12 -15.73 -11.89
CA LYS A 9 -0.88 -15.46 -13.32
C LYS A 9 -1.55 -14.18 -13.81
N ILE A 10 -2.68 -13.78 -13.24
CA ILE A 10 -3.43 -12.58 -13.67
C ILE A 10 -2.87 -11.30 -13.04
N ILE A 11 -2.32 -11.37 -11.82
CA ILE A 11 -1.82 -10.20 -11.06
C ILE A 11 -0.92 -9.26 -11.89
N PRO A 12 0.09 -9.73 -12.67
CA PRO A 12 0.95 -8.84 -13.45
C PRO A 12 0.25 -8.05 -14.54
N TYR A 13 -0.93 -8.52 -14.98
CA TYR A 13 -1.74 -7.87 -16.01
C TYR A 13 -2.75 -6.87 -15.43
N LEU A 14 -2.88 -6.79 -14.11
CA LEU A 14 -3.76 -5.83 -13.48
C LEU A 14 -3.17 -4.41 -13.62
N PRO A 15 -4.00 -3.41 -13.98
CA PRO A 15 -3.59 -2.03 -13.93
C PRO A 15 -3.08 -1.64 -12.54
N PHE A 16 -1.98 -0.89 -12.52
CA PHE A 16 -1.36 -0.42 -11.28
C PHE A 16 -2.34 0.28 -10.33
N VAL A 17 -3.31 1.02 -10.88
CA VAL A 17 -4.37 1.70 -10.12
C VAL A 17 -5.17 0.73 -9.25
N ILE A 18 -5.50 -0.47 -9.76
CA ILE A 18 -6.26 -1.48 -9.00
C ILE A 18 -5.42 -2.01 -7.85
N ILE A 19 -4.14 -2.29 -8.10
CA ILE A 19 -3.19 -2.75 -7.08
C ILE A 19 -3.07 -1.69 -5.97
N ARG A 20 -2.92 -0.42 -6.36
CA ARG A 20 -2.79 0.71 -5.44
C ARG A 20 -4.04 0.92 -4.58
N LEU A 21 -5.24 0.74 -5.10
CA LEU A 21 -6.48 0.82 -4.31
C LEU A 21 -6.52 -0.22 -3.18
N VAL A 22 -6.02 -1.43 -3.45
CA VAL A 22 -5.97 -2.50 -2.44
C VAL A 22 -4.84 -2.26 -1.45
N ALA A 23 -3.64 -1.93 -1.95
CA ALA A 23 -2.42 -1.75 -1.16
C ALA A 23 -2.44 -0.47 -0.31
N GLY A 24 -3.12 0.60 -0.75
CA GLY A 24 -3.14 1.89 -0.04
C GLY A 24 -3.79 1.85 1.36
N ARG A 25 -4.44 0.75 1.73
CA ARG A 25 -4.90 0.51 3.11
C ARG A 25 -3.80 0.06 4.05
N TYR A 26 -2.67 -0.40 3.50
CA TYR A 26 -1.56 -1.02 4.23
C TYR A 26 -0.23 -0.31 4.01
N VAL A 27 -0.06 0.36 2.87
CA VAL A 27 1.19 1.03 2.49
C VAL A 27 0.97 2.54 2.44
N ALA A 28 1.83 3.29 3.12
CA ALA A 28 1.72 4.74 3.29
C ALA A 28 2.16 5.57 2.07
N GLY A 29 2.48 4.93 0.95
CA GLY A 29 2.92 5.59 -0.27
C GLY A 29 3.96 4.78 -1.04
N GLU A 30 4.33 5.26 -2.21
CA GLU A 30 5.37 4.64 -3.05
C GLU A 30 6.75 5.26 -2.79
N THR A 31 6.77 6.45 -2.21
CA THR A 31 7.97 7.24 -1.90
C THR A 31 8.07 7.51 -0.40
N ILE A 32 9.27 7.85 0.05
CA ILE A 32 9.52 8.27 1.44
C ILE A 32 8.70 9.52 1.76
N GLU A 33 8.60 10.45 0.81
CA GLU A 33 7.85 11.70 0.97
C GLU A 33 6.36 11.44 1.18
N ASP A 34 5.79 10.45 0.50
CA ASP A 34 4.40 10.06 0.71
C ASP A 34 4.18 9.44 2.08
N ALA A 35 5.08 8.54 2.50
CA ALA A 35 5.03 7.95 3.84
C ALA A 35 5.14 9.03 4.94
N LEU A 36 6.03 10.01 4.77
CA LEU A 36 6.19 11.13 5.71
C LEU A 36 4.95 12.02 5.78
N LYS A 37 4.23 12.25 4.67
CA LYS A 37 2.95 13.00 4.69
C LYS A 37 1.88 12.25 5.50
N VAL A 38 1.79 10.94 5.33
CA VAL A 38 0.85 10.10 6.10
C VAL A 38 1.21 10.11 7.58
N VAL A 39 2.49 9.90 7.92
CA VAL A 39 2.98 9.95 9.31
C VAL A 39 2.70 11.30 9.94
N LYS A 40 2.97 12.41 9.24
CA LYS A 40 2.65 13.76 9.73
C LYS A 40 1.16 13.91 10.03
N THR A 41 0.29 13.45 9.13
CA THR A 41 -1.16 13.49 9.33
C THR A 41 -1.60 12.68 10.55
N LEU A 42 -0.92 11.57 10.85
CA LEU A 42 -1.16 10.77 12.05
C LEU A 42 -0.64 11.47 13.31
N ASN A 43 0.54 12.09 13.25
CA ASN A 43 1.11 12.85 14.36
C ASN A 43 0.27 14.07 14.72
N ASP A 44 -0.26 14.78 13.72
CA ASP A 44 -1.18 15.91 13.91
C ASP A 44 -2.48 15.49 14.63
N LYS A 45 -2.83 14.20 14.57
CA LYS A 45 -3.95 13.58 15.31
C LYS A 45 -3.54 13.02 16.67
N GLY A 46 -2.28 13.18 17.07
CA GLY A 46 -1.74 12.70 18.35
C GLY A 46 -1.27 11.23 18.34
N PHE A 47 -1.22 10.57 17.18
CA PHE A 47 -0.72 9.21 17.08
C PHE A 47 0.80 9.17 16.89
N SER A 48 1.45 8.15 17.44
CA SER A 48 2.81 7.77 17.04
C SER A 48 2.74 6.78 15.88
N ALA A 49 3.72 6.81 14.99
CA ALA A 49 3.80 5.92 13.84
C ALA A 49 5.22 5.37 13.70
N THR A 50 5.31 4.12 13.22
CA THR A 50 6.58 3.46 12.87
C THR A 50 6.53 3.12 11.39
N ILE A 51 7.63 3.39 10.69
CA ILE A 51 7.76 3.06 9.27
C ILE A 51 8.47 1.71 9.16
N ASP A 52 7.82 0.76 8.50
CA ASP A 52 8.39 -0.52 8.09
C ASP A 52 8.65 -0.46 6.57
N ILE A 53 9.83 -0.89 6.12
CA ILE A 53 10.33 -0.73 4.74
C ILE A 53 10.49 -2.10 4.09
#